data_AF-A0A973KZ52-F1
#
_entry.id   AF-A0A973KZ52-F1
#
_cell.length_a   1.000
_cell.length_b   1.000
_cell.length_c   1.000
_cell.angle_alpha   90.00
_cell.angle_beta   90.00
_cell.angle_gamma   90.00
#
_symmetry.space_group_name_H-M   'P 1'
#
loop_
_entity.id
_entity.type
_entity.pdbx_description
1 polymer ?
#
loop_
_entity_poly.entity_id
_entity_poly.type
_entity_poly.pdbx_seq_one_letter_code
_entity_poly.pdbx_strand_id
1 'polypeptide(L)' 'MSSEPADPDFRPHRVVVLALDGLLPFELGIPHRIFGRPKDARGRHLYEVVTCSIRPPGPVETDADFAIQIEN' A
#
# COMPACT_ATOMS: atom_id res chain seq x y z
N MET A 1 -20.61 26.94 -0.79
CA MET A 1 -19.58 26.14 -1.47
C MET A 1 -20.26 24.97 -2.14
N SER A 2 -20.50 25.08 -3.44
CA SER A 2 -21.17 24.02 -4.21
C SER A 2 -20.25 22.82 -4.32
N SER A 3 -20.70 21.67 -3.83
CA SER A 3 -20.01 20.39 -4.00
C SER A 3 -20.09 19.98 -5.46
N GLU A 4 -18.97 20.02 -6.19
CA GLU A 4 -18.86 19.39 -7.50
C GLU A 4 -19.19 17.90 -7.38
N PRO A 5 -19.94 17.34 -8.35
CA PRO A 5 -20.31 15.93 -8.30
C PRO A 5 -19.06 15.04 -8.23
N ALA A 6 -19.17 13.92 -7.50
CA ALA A 6 -18.15 12.89 -7.51
C ALA A 6 -17.99 12.40 -8.95
N ASP A 7 -16.74 12.31 -9.41
CA ASP A 7 -16.44 11.69 -10.71
C ASP A 7 -16.61 10.17 -10.55
N PRO A 8 -17.65 9.58 -11.16
CA PRO A 8 -18.04 8.19 -10.91
C PRO A 8 -17.00 7.19 -11.43
N ASP A 9 -16.12 7.61 -12.32
CA ASP A 9 -15.12 6.75 -12.95
C ASP A 9 -13.78 6.76 -12.20
N PHE A 10 -13.59 7.67 -11.25
CA PHE A 10 -12.36 7.73 -10.49
C PHE A 10 -12.22 6.53 -9.55
N ARG A 11 -11.17 5.75 -9.78
CA ARG A 11 -10.73 4.69 -8.88
C ARG A 11 -9.23 4.83 -8.67
N PRO A 12 -8.74 4.86 -7.42
CA PRO A 12 -7.30 4.89 -7.17
C PRO A 12 -6.66 3.67 -7.81
N HIS A 13 -5.48 3.84 -8.41
CA HIS A 13 -4.74 2.73 -8.99
C HIS A 13 -4.23 1.83 -7.87
N ARG A 14 -4.59 0.55 -7.91
CA ARG A 14 -4.23 -0.40 -6.86
C ARG A 14 -2.81 -0.94 -7.07
N VAL A 15 -1.95 -0.72 -6.09
CA VAL A 15 -0.56 -1.21 -6.05
C VAL A 15 -0.48 -2.28 -4.96
N VAL A 16 -0.08 -3.48 -5.35
CA VAL A 16 0.09 -4.61 -4.43
C VAL A 16 1.58 -4.84 -4.20
N VAL A 17 2.00 -4.72 -2.96
CA VAL A 17 3.37 -4.97 -2.52
C VAL A 17 3.45 -6.39 -1.99
N LEU A 18 4.19 -7.26 -2.67
CA LEU A 18 4.37 -8.64 -2.26
C LEU A 18 5.50 -8.73 -1.23
N ALA A 19 5.17 -9.12 0.01
CA ALA A 19 6.12 -9.39 1.08
C ALA A 19 6.48 -10.89 1.10
N LEU A 20 7.80 -11.17 1.08
CA LEU A 20 8.36 -12.51 1.12
C LEU A 20 9.35 -12.62 2.29
N ASP A 21 9.65 -13.85 2.71
CA ASP A 21 10.65 -14.05 3.76
C ASP A 21 12.02 -13.51 3.34
N GLY A 22 12.72 -12.92 4.30
CA GLY A 22 14.01 -12.29 4.07
C GLY A 22 13.91 -10.94 3.37
N LEU A 23 12.71 -10.34 3.29
CA LEU A 23 12.59 -8.96 2.83
C LEU A 23 13.38 -8.02 3.74
N LEU A 24 13.94 -6.97 3.14
CA LEU A 24 14.53 -5.84 3.85
C LEU A 24 13.42 -4.91 4.36
N PRO A 25 13.24 -4.70 5.69
CA PRO A 25 12.14 -3.90 6.24
C PRO A 25 12.06 -2.48 5.67
N PHE A 26 13.23 -1.89 5.39
CA PHE A 26 13.33 -0.55 4.81
C PHE A 26 12.66 -0.47 3.43
N GLU A 27 12.81 -1.49 2.59
CA GLU A 27 12.27 -1.51 1.24
C GLU A 27 10.75 -1.61 1.24
N LEU A 28 10.16 -2.31 2.23
CA LEU A 28 8.71 -2.44 2.36
C LEU A 28 8.03 -1.06 2.57
N GLY A 29 8.70 -0.13 3.24
CA GLY A 29 8.18 1.21 3.48
C GLY A 29 8.20 2.14 2.27
N ILE A 30 9.08 1.88 1.29
CA ILE A 30 9.29 2.77 0.13
C ILE A 30 8.03 2.88 -0.76
N PRO A 31 7.39 1.78 -1.20
CA PRO A 31 6.17 1.86 -2.00
C PRO A 31 5.05 2.64 -1.30
N HIS A 32 4.86 2.43 -0.01
CA HIS A 32 3.87 3.17 0.80
C HIS A 32 4.17 4.66 0.84
N ARG A 33 5.45 5.04 0.97
CA ARG A 33 5.88 6.43 0.97
C ARG A 33 5.71 7.11 -0.39
N ILE A 34 6.07 6.42 -1.47
CA ILE A 34 6.03 6.96 -2.83
C ILE A 34 4.59 7.06 -3.34
N PHE A 35 3.81 5.99 -3.21
CA PHE A 35 2.46 5.90 -3.78
C PHE A 35 1.34 6.33 -2.82
N GLY A 36 1.56 6.32 -1.50
CA GLY A 36 0.55 6.76 -0.54
C GLY A 36 0.36 8.27 -0.44
N ARG A 37 1.30 9.06 -0.98
CA ARG A 37 1.31 10.53 -0.87
C ARG A 37 0.65 11.29 -2.02
N PRO A 38 0.81 10.89 -3.29
CA PRO A 38 0.24 11.62 -4.42
C PRO A 38 -1.27 11.77 -4.31
N LYS A 39 -1.73 13.01 -4.50
CA LYS A 39 -3.13 13.41 -4.52
C LYS A 39 -3.41 14.25 -5.76
N ASP A 40 -4.63 14.16 -6.26
CA ASP A 40 -5.11 15.07 -7.31
C ASP A 40 -5.47 16.46 -6.74
N ALA A 41 -5.91 17.36 -7.63
CA ALA A 41 -6.35 18.70 -7.25
C ALA A 41 -7.58 18.72 -6.31
N ARG A 42 -8.33 17.61 -6.23
CA ARG A 42 -9.48 17.42 -5.32
C ARG A 42 -9.06 16.77 -4.00
N GLY A 43 -7.77 16.53 -3.79
CA GLY A 43 -7.21 15.92 -2.58
C GLY A 43 -7.42 14.40 -2.48
N ARG A 44 -7.88 13.75 -3.56
CA ARG A 44 -8.10 12.29 -3.59
C ARG A 44 -6.76 11.58 -3.78
N HIS A 45 -6.54 10.49 -3.06
CA HIS A 45 -5.36 9.66 -3.25
C HIS A 45 -5.40 9.02 -4.64
N LEU A 46 -4.28 9.11 -5.36
CA LEU A 46 -4.17 8.52 -6.70
C LEU A 46 -3.96 7.00 -6.68
N TYR A 47 -3.48 6.47 -5.56
CA TYR A 47 -3.14 5.06 -5.40
C TYR A 47 -3.72 4.48 -4.12
N GLU A 48 -4.05 3.20 -4.18
CA GLU A 48 -4.33 2.36 -3.03
C GLU A 48 -3.19 1.35 -2.91
N VAL A 49 -2.40 1.44 -1.85
CA VAL A 49 -1.24 0.56 -1.63
C VAL A 49 -1.61 -0.47 -0.58
N VAL A 50 -1.54 -1.74 -0.94
CA VAL A 50 -1.78 -2.87 -0.03
C VAL A 50 -0.58 -3.79 -0.03
N THR A 51 -0.29 -4.38 1.12
CA THR A 51 0.72 -5.44 1.23
C THR A 51 0.03 -6.79 1.25
N CYS A 52 0.58 -7.79 0.55
CA CYS A 52 0.12 -9.17 0.60
C CYS A 52 1.31 -10.14 0.75
N SER A 53 1.00 -11.40 1.04
CA SER A 53 1.97 -12.50 1.03
C SER A 53 1.48 -13.63 0.10
N ILE A 54 2.37 -14.57 -0.20
CA ILE A 54 1.99 -15.85 -0.83
C ILE A 54 1.40 -16.85 0.16
N ARG A 55 1.50 -16.56 1.46
CA ARG A 55 0.94 -17.36 2.55
C ARG A 55 -0.38 -16.79 3.06
N PRO A 56 -1.19 -17.57 3.80
CA PRO A 56 -2.32 -17.02 4.55
C PRO A 56 -1.89 -15.85 5.45
N PRO A 57 -2.83 -14.98 5.86
CA PRO A 57 -2.55 -13.88 6.79
C PRO A 57 -1.76 -14.33 8.01
N GLY A 58 -0.73 -13.56 8.35
CA GLY A 58 0.22 -13.93 9.39
C GLY A 58 1.61 -13.31 9.21
N PRO A 59 2.58 -13.76 10.02
CA PRO A 59 3.92 -13.20 10.02
C PRO A 59 4.70 -13.54 8.75
N VAL A 60 5.46 -12.54 8.28
CA VAL A 60 6.51 -12.68 7.28
C VAL A 60 7.84 -12.33 7.94
N GLU A 61 8.77 -13.29 7.93
CA GLU A 61 10.08 -13.11 8.53
C GLU A 61 10.88 -12.13 7.69
N THR A 62 11.46 -11.11 8.33
CA THR A 62 12.34 -10.18 7.62
C THR A 62 13.78 -10.66 7.68
N ASP A 63 14.70 -9.97 7.03
CA ASP A 63 16.14 -10.20 7.23
C ASP A 63 16.68 -9.58 8.54
N ALA A 64 15.81 -8.94 9.32
CA ALA A 64 16.09 -8.40 10.64
C ALA A 64 15.56 -9.32 11.76
N ASP A 65 15.70 -8.90 13.01
CA ASP A 65 15.33 -9.65 14.22
C ASP A 65 13.82 -9.62 14.55
N PHE A 66 12.97 -9.34 13.55
CA PHE A 66 11.53 -9.28 13.71
C PHE A 66 10.76 -9.73 12.46
N ALA A 67 9.52 -10.14 12.67
CA ALA A 67 8.56 -10.43 11.62
C ALA A 67 7.59 -9.25 11.43
N ILE A 68 7.02 -9.14 10.23
CA ILE A 68 5.94 -8.20 9.91
C ILE A 68 4.64 -8.97 9.74
N GLN A 69 3.59 -8.54 10.42
CA GLN A 69 2.26 -9.11 10.27
C GLN A 69 1.59 -8.61 8.98
N ILE A 70 1.17 -9.54 8.12
CA ILE A 70 0.43 -9.25 6.89
C ILE A 70 -1.01 -9.73 7.03
N GLU A 71 -1.98 -8.84 6.77
CA GLU A 71 -3.42 -9.08 7.00
C GLU A 71 -4.19 -9.56 5.75
N ASN A 72 -3.66 -9.32 4.53
CA ASN A 72 -4.35 -9.60 3.26
C ASN A 72 -3.93 -10.92 2.60
#